data_AF-A0AAV5UXC9-F1
#
_entry.id   AF-A0AAV5UXC9-F1
#
_cell.length_a   1.000
_cell.length_b   1.000
_cell.length_c   1.000
_cell.angle_alpha   90.00
_cell.angle_beta   90.00
_cell.angle_gamma   90.00
#
_symmetry.space_group_name_H-M   'P 1'
#
loop_
_entity.id
_entity.type
_entity.pdbx_description
1 polymer ?
#
loop_
_entity_poly.entity_id
_entity_poly.type
_entity_poly.pdbx_seq_one_letter_code
_entity_poly.pdbx_strand_id
1 'polypeptide(L)'
;MNFLHVFLLCFLLISAVFSLEYTEYVNDDCFYKNDFVFDRMRSRPMTGDEMASVHLYLEEMKLYQIEILTLITEFGIGKPRLPCFCSSC
;
A
#
# COMPACT_ATOMS: atom_id res chain seq x y z
N MET A 1 -24.84 -9.60 -30.43
CA MET A 1 -24.26 -9.56 -29.07
C MET A 1 -23.10 -8.58 -29.10
N ASN A 2 -23.22 -7.45 -28.39
CA ASN A 2 -22.33 -6.31 -28.53
C ASN A 2 -20.93 -6.61 -27.96
N PHE A 3 -19.92 -6.59 -28.83
CA PHE A 3 -18.50 -6.74 -28.49
C PHE A 3 -18.06 -5.78 -27.37
N LEU A 4 -18.69 -4.60 -27.32
CA LEU A 4 -18.48 -3.58 -26.30
C LEU A 4 -18.81 -4.06 -24.87
N HIS A 5 -19.87 -4.86 -24.70
CA HIS A 5 -20.28 -5.35 -23.37
C HIS A 5 -19.34 -6.42 -22.83
N VAL A 6 -18.83 -7.28 -23.72
CA VAL A 6 -17.82 -8.29 -23.35
C VAL A 6 -16.51 -7.61 -22.93
N PHE A 7 -16.10 -6.56 -23.66
CA PHE A 7 -14.90 -5.81 -23.33
C PHE A 7 -15.02 -5.07 -21.99
N LEU A 8 -16.19 -4.47 -21.72
CA LEU A 8 -16.46 -3.78 -20.45
C LEU A 8 -16.46 -4.73 -19.25
N LEU A 9 -17.08 -5.91 -19.40
CA LEU A 9 -17.08 -6.96 -18.38
C LEU A 9 -15.68 -7.52 -18.12
N CYS A 10 -14.87 -7.74 -19.17
CA CYS A 10 -13.48 -8.16 -19.00
C CYS A 10 -12.64 -7.08 -18.28
N PHE A 11 -12.83 -5.80 -18.61
CA PHE A 11 -12.08 -4.71 -17.96
C PHE A 11 -12.44 -4.60 -16.46
N LEU A 12 -13.72 -4.74 -16.11
CA LEU A 12 -14.20 -4.74 -14.71
C LEU A 12 -13.73 -5.97 -13.91
N LEU A 13 -13.57 -7.12 -14.56
CA LEU A 13 -13.03 -8.32 -13.91
C LEU A 13 -11.52 -8.22 -13.69
N ILE A 14 -10.78 -7.60 -14.60
CA ILE A 14 -9.33 -7.40 -14.46
C ILE A 14 -9.04 -6.41 -13.33
N SER A 15 -9.80 -5.34 -13.19
CA SER A 15 -9.61 -4.36 -12.11
C SER A 15 -9.89 -4.91 -10.71
N ALA A 16 -10.81 -5.88 -10.58
CA ALA A 16 -11.11 -6.54 -9.32
C ALA A 16 -10.03 -7.55 -8.85
N VAL A 17 -9.15 -7.99 -9.76
CA VAL A 17 -8.12 -9.02 -9.50
C VAL A 17 -6.76 -8.41 -9.16
N PHE A 18 -6.59 -7.10 -9.27
CA PHE A 18 -5.41 -6.43 -8.72
C PHE A 18 -5.50 -6.36 -7.19
N SER A 19 -5.24 -7.48 -6.53
CA SER A 19 -4.57 -7.46 -5.24
C SER A 19 -3.31 -6.66 -5.46
N LEU A 20 -3.29 -5.42 -4.95
CA LEU A 20 -2.13 -4.54 -5.04
C LEU A 20 -0.99 -5.20 -4.27
N GLU A 21 -0.18 -5.99 -4.97
CA GLU A 21 1.06 -6.49 -4.39
C GLU A 21 1.90 -5.27 -4.03
N TYR A 22 2.27 -5.19 -2.75
CA TYR A 22 3.05 -4.07 -2.25
C TYR A 22 4.25 -4.59 -1.46
N THR A 23 5.29 -3.79 -1.38
CA THR A 23 6.45 -4.05 -0.53
C THR A 23 6.97 -2.74 0.02
N GLU A 24 6.97 -2.60 1.34
CA GLU A 24 7.40 -1.39 2.05
C GLU A 24 8.55 -1.74 2.99
N TYR A 25 9.70 -1.07 2.81
CA TYR A 25 10.88 -1.30 3.63
C TYR A 25 10.90 -0.34 4.81
N VAL A 26 11.00 -0.89 6.02
CA VAL A 26 11.24 -0.12 7.25
C VAL A 26 12.74 0.16 7.39
N ASN A 27 13.57 -0.85 7.12
CA ASN A 27 15.02 -0.79 7.05
C ASN A 27 15.56 -1.98 6.23
N ASP A 28 16.88 -2.19 6.22
CA ASP A 28 17.54 -3.25 5.43
C ASP A 28 17.13 -4.67 5.86
N ASP A 29 16.73 -4.85 7.12
CA ASP A 29 16.41 -6.16 7.70
C ASP A 29 14.91 -6.38 7.90
N CYS A 30 14.07 -5.35 7.67
CA CYS A 30 12.64 -5.42 7.88
C CYS A 30 11.80 -4.73 6.80
N PHE A 31 10.83 -5.48 6.29
CA PHE A 31 9.87 -5.00 5.30
C PHE A 31 8.50 -5.67 5.45
N TYR A 32 7.47 -5.00 4.95
CA TYR A 32 6.13 -5.54 4.82
C TYR A 32 5.88 -5.90 3.37
N LYS A 33 5.29 -7.06 3.13
CA LYS A 33 4.88 -7.48 1.79
C LYS A 33 3.55 -8.18 1.87
N ASN A 34 2.54 -7.62 1.20
CA ASN A 34 1.16 -8.08 1.26
C ASN A 34 0.70 -8.21 2.72
N ASP A 35 0.26 -9.39 3.16
CA ASP A 35 -0.26 -9.59 4.51
C ASP A 35 0.81 -10.07 5.51
N PHE A 36 2.10 -9.88 5.21
CA PHE A 36 3.21 -10.40 6.01
C PHE A 36 4.21 -9.33 6.45
N VAL A 37 4.72 -9.50 7.67
CA VAL A 37 5.92 -8.83 8.17
C VAL A 37 7.12 -9.77 8.00
N PHE A 38 8.20 -9.27 7.42
CA PHE A 38 9.49 -9.95 7.33
C PHE A 38 10.49 -9.18 8.18
N ASP A 39 11.05 -9.81 9.22
CA ASP A 39 12.01 -9.21 10.15
C ASP A 39 13.15 -10.20 10.41
N ARG A 40 14.38 -9.84 10.03
CA ARG A 40 15.61 -10.66 10.23
C ARG A 40 15.43 -12.12 9.80
N MET A 41 14.99 -12.34 8.56
CA MET A 41 14.70 -13.66 7.97
C MET A 41 13.54 -14.45 8.59
N ARG A 42 12.78 -13.86 9.51
CA ARG A 42 11.53 -14.45 10.04
C ARG A 42 10.34 -13.78 9.37
N SER A 43 9.36 -14.57 8.97
CA SER A 43 8.08 -14.05 8.48
C SER A 43 6.96 -14.41 9.43
N ARG A 44 5.98 -13.51 9.54
CA ARG A 44 4.71 -13.78 10.21
C ARG A 44 3.57 -13.06 9.47
N PRO A 45 2.34 -13.59 9.52
CA PRO A 45 1.20 -12.84 9.08
C PRO A 45 1.03 -11.58 9.94
N MET A 46 0.54 -10.52 9.33
CA MET A 46 0.06 -9.34 10.03
C MET A 46 -1.23 -9.65 10.77
N THR A 47 -1.41 -9.01 11.91
CA THR A 47 -2.72 -8.90 12.55
C THR A 47 -3.63 -7.98 11.74
N GLY A 48 -4.94 -8.02 12.01
CA GLY A 48 -5.90 -7.14 11.33
C GLY A 48 -5.57 -5.64 11.50
N ASP A 49 -5.13 -5.24 12.70
CA ASP A 49 -4.79 -3.85 13.01
C ASP A 49 -3.50 -3.40 12.30
N GLU A 50 -2.50 -4.29 12.21
CA GLU A 50 -1.26 -4.03 11.46
C GLU A 50 -1.56 -3.84 9.98
N MET A 51 -2.38 -4.72 9.39
CA MET A 51 -2.79 -4.64 8.00
C MET A 51 -3.55 -3.33 7.71
N ALA A 52 -4.49 -2.95 8.57
CA ALA A 52 -5.22 -1.69 8.44
C ALA A 52 -4.29 -0.47 8.50
N SER A 53 -3.28 -0.51 9.38
CA SER A 53 -2.31 0.58 9.53
C SER A 53 -1.41 0.72 8.30
N VAL A 54 -0.93 -0.38 7.71
CA VAL A 54 -0.15 -0.33 6.47
C VAL A 54 -1.02 0.14 5.31
N HIS A 55 -2.27 -0.32 5.23
CA HIS A 55 -3.20 0.12 4.20
C HIS A 55 -3.44 1.63 4.26
N LEU A 56 -3.69 2.17 5.45
CA LEU A 56 -3.84 3.61 5.65
C LEU A 56 -2.58 4.36 5.19
N TYR A 57 -1.39 3.92 5.58
CA TYR A 57 -0.14 4.51 5.10
C TYR A 57 -0.03 4.50 3.57
N LEU A 58 -0.41 3.39 2.90
CA LEU A 58 -0.37 3.31 1.44
C LEU A 58 -1.37 4.28 0.78
N GLU A 59 -2.54 4.49 1.38
CA GLU A 59 -3.51 5.48 0.92
C GLU A 59 -3.01 6.91 1.13
N GLU A 60 -2.48 7.21 2.31
CA GLU A 60 -1.87 8.52 2.63
C GLU A 60 -0.69 8.82 1.70
N MET A 61 0.14 7.83 1.37
CA MET A 61 1.26 7.99 0.44
C MET A 61 0.79 8.27 -0.99
N LYS A 62 -0.32 7.67 -1.44
CA LYS A 62 -0.92 8.01 -2.75
C LYS A 62 -1.37 9.46 -2.77
N LEU A 63 -2.05 9.91 -1.72
CA LEU A 63 -2.47 11.31 -1.58
C LEU A 63 -1.25 12.23 -1.56
N TYR A 64 -0.25 11.93 -0.75
CA TYR A 64 0.99 12.71 -0.66
C TYR A 64 1.72 12.80 -2.02
N GLN A 65 1.79 11.72 -2.80
CA GLN A 65 2.40 11.75 -4.14
C GLN A 65 1.59 12.59 -5.14
N ILE A 66 0.25 12.54 -5.08
CA ILE A 66 -0.62 13.37 -5.91
C ILE A 66 -0.50 14.84 -5.51
N GLU A 67 -0.48 15.14 -4.21
CA GLU A 67 -0.37 16.49 -3.66
C GLU A 67 1.01 17.10 -3.87
N ILE A 68 2.08 16.31 -4.00
CA ILE A 68 3.38 16.79 -4.47
C ILE A 68 3.25 17.52 -5.81
N LEU A 69 2.33 17.07 -6.68
CA LEU A 69 2.10 17.68 -7.98
C LEU A 69 1.22 18.93 -7.92
N THR A 70 0.50 19.18 -6.82
CA THR A 70 -0.51 20.24 -6.75
C THR A 70 -0.36 21.25 -5.61
N LEU A 71 0.07 20.88 -4.38
CA LEU A 71 -0.26 21.69 -3.19
C LEU A 71 0.67 21.61 -1.96
N ILE A 72 1.92 21.10 -2.03
CA ILE A 72 2.84 21.11 -0.85
C ILE A 72 2.97 22.51 -0.22
N THR A 73 2.77 23.56 -1.00
CA THR A 73 2.91 24.95 -0.55
C THR A 73 1.77 25.47 0.34
N GLU A 74 0.59 24.83 0.38
CA GLU A 74 -0.58 25.42 1.07
C GLU A 74 -0.99 24.74 2.39
N PHE A 75 -0.78 23.41 2.54
CA PHE A 75 -1.35 22.66 3.67
C PHE A 75 -0.33 22.08 4.65
N GLY A 76 0.98 22.14 4.36
CA GLY A 76 2.02 21.63 5.27
C GLY A 76 1.88 20.13 5.58
N ILE A 77 1.33 19.35 4.64
CA ILE A 77 1.16 17.90 4.80
C ILE A 77 2.55 17.27 4.77
N GLY A 78 2.99 16.81 5.95
CA GLY A 78 4.25 16.10 6.09
C GLY A 78 4.17 14.71 5.44
N LYS A 79 5.31 14.18 5.01
CA LYS A 79 5.40 12.82 4.47
C LYS A 79 4.78 11.81 5.47
N PRO A 80 3.82 10.97 5.04
CA PRO A 80 3.27 9.90 5.87
C PRO A 80 4.37 9.01 6.45
N ARG A 81 4.17 8.53 7.67
CA ARG A 81 5.13 7.67 8.37
C ARG A 81 4.68 6.23 8.28
N LEU A 82 5.56 5.37 7.76
CA LEU A 82 5.34 3.93 7.76
C LEU A 82 5.32 3.42 9.22
N PRO A 83 4.26 2.71 9.66
CA PRO A 83 4.22 2.14 11.00
C PRO A 83 5.29 1.06 11.17
N CYS A 84 5.83 0.89 12.38
CA CYS A 84 6.86 -0.10 12.66
C CYS A 84 6.34 -1.25 13.53
N PHE A 85 6.41 -2.47 12.99
CA PHE A 85 6.01 -3.73 13.64
C PHE A 85 7.20 -4.71 13.76
N CYS A 86 8.40 -4.22 13.44
CA CYS A 86 9.66 -4.92 13.49
C CYS A 86 10.25 -4.83 14.91
N SER A 87 11.22 -5.69 15.19
CA SER A 87 12.04 -5.60 16.40
C SER A 87 12.91 -4.34 16.48
N SER A 88 13.19 -3.69 15.33
CA SER A 88 13.94 -2.44 15.25
C SER A 88 13.45 -1.54 14.11
N CYS A 89 13.38 -0.24 14.42
CA CYS A 89 13.16 0.93 13.57
C CYS A 89 14.11 2.02 14.09
#